data_AF-A0AAE3KIW9-F1
#
_entry.id   AF-A0AAE3KIW9-F1
#
_cell.length_a   1.000
_cell.length_b   1.000
_cell.length_c   1.000
_cell.angle_alpha   90.00
_cell.angle_beta   90.00
_cell.angle_gamma   90.00
#
_symmetry.space_group_name_H-M   'P 1'
#
loop_
_entity.id
_entity.type
_entity.pdbx_description
1 polymer ?
#
loop_
_entity_poly.entity_id
_entity_poly.type
_entity_poly.pdbx_seq_one_letter_code
_entity_poly.pdbx_strand_id
1 'polypeptide(L)' 'MRELEGERGHRARPFRLVITEIPVAGVICHRLAPDHLLISGRFRADEAACRAALRALLAELY' A
#
# COMPACT_ATOMS: atom_id res chain seq x y z
N MET A 1 -5.92 -11.12 0.96
CA MET A 1 -7.06 -10.16 1.00
C MET A 1 -8.07 -10.49 2.09
N ARG A 2 -8.37 -11.76 2.39
CA ARG A 2 -9.29 -12.15 3.49
C ARG A 2 -8.75 -12.00 4.91
N GLU A 3 -7.42 -11.92 5.10
CA GLU A 3 -6.83 -11.91 6.45
C GLU A 3 -7.03 -10.58 7.22
N LEU A 4 -7.30 -9.46 6.54
CA LEU A 4 -7.50 -8.17 7.24
C LEU A 4 -8.95 -7.96 7.71
N GLU A 5 -9.90 -8.76 7.21
CA GLU A 5 -11.34 -8.58 7.50
C GLU A 5 -11.73 -9.11 8.90
N GLY A 6 -10.91 -9.98 9.49
CA GLY A 6 -11.20 -10.65 10.76
C GLY A 6 -10.93 -9.82 12.02
N GLU A 7 -10.08 -8.79 11.95
CA GLU A 7 -9.56 -8.13 13.16
C GLU A 7 -10.40 -6.92 13.64
N ARG A 8 -11.35 -6.41 12.85
CA ARG A 8 -12.03 -5.13 13.18
C ARG A 8 -13.56 -5.07 13.05
N GLY A 9 -14.26 -6.17 12.76
CA GLY A 9 -15.73 -6.22 12.81
C GLY A 9 -16.46 -5.20 11.91
N HIS A 10 -15.75 -4.52 11.02
CA HIS A 10 -16.29 -3.60 10.02
C HIS A 10 -15.99 -4.17 8.64
N ARG A 11 -17.02 -4.28 7.79
CA ARG A 11 -16.85 -4.58 6.37
C ARG A 11 -15.83 -3.58 5.81
N ALA A 12 -14.77 -4.09 5.20
CA ALA A 12 -13.87 -3.25 4.42
C ALA A 12 -14.71 -2.47 3.41
N ARG A 13 -14.76 -1.14 3.56
CA ARG A 13 -15.34 -0.26 2.57
C ARG A 13 -14.53 -0.38 1.29
N PRO A 14 -15.17 -0.54 0.12
CA PRO A 14 -14.42 -0.53 -1.12
C PRO A 14 -13.70 0.82 -1.23
N PHE A 15 -12.39 0.76 -1.40
CA PHE A 15 -11.55 1.93 -1.65
C PHE A 15 -10.73 1.68 -2.92
N ARG A 16 -10.37 2.75 -3.61
CA ARG A 16 -9.45 2.70 -4.74
C ARG A 16 -8.07 3.11 -4.24
N LEU A 17 -7.04 2.43 -4.70
CA LEU A 17 -5.65 2.81 -4.48
C LEU A 17 -4.95 2.87 -5.83
N VAL A 18 -4.39 4.02 -6.17
CA VAL A 18 -3.56 4.23 -7.35
C VAL A 18 -2.11 4.02 -6.94
N ILE A 19 -1.40 3.16 -7.68
CA ILE A 19 0.02 2.92 -7.47
C ILE A 19 0.75 3.29 -8.77
N THR A 20 1.64 4.27 -8.68
CA THR A 20 2.48 4.71 -9.80
C THR A 20 3.90 4.23 -9.57
N GLU A 21 4.42 3.45 -10.51
CA GLU A 21 5.82 3.02 -10.50
C GLU A 21 6.69 4.04 -11.25
N ILE A 22 7.81 4.46 -10.65
CA ILE A 22 8.79 5.37 -11.24
C ILE A 22 10.14 4.67 -11.51
N PRO A 23 10.78 4.96 -12.65
CA PRO A 23 12.03 4.31 -13.05
C PRO A 23 13.24 4.98 -12.38
N VAL A 24 13.45 4.70 -11.09
CA VAL A 24 14.61 5.17 -10.33
C VAL A 24 15.43 4.01 -9.79
N ALA A 25 16.74 4.22 -9.67
CA ALA A 25 17.67 3.22 -9.14
C ALA A 25 17.55 3.01 -7.61
N GLY A 26 16.85 3.90 -6.90
CA GLY A 26 16.66 3.83 -5.45
C GLY A 26 15.46 3.00 -5.01
N VAL A 27 15.35 2.77 -3.70
CA VAL A 27 14.13 2.25 -3.06
C VAL A 27 13.28 3.43 -2.64
N ILE A 28 12.10 3.58 -3.24
CA ILE A 28 11.17 4.68 -2.95
C ILE A 28 9.79 4.12 -2.69
N CYS A 29 9.17 4.60 -1.62
CA CYS A 29 7.74 4.47 -1.34
C CYS A 29 7.28 5.81 -0.75
N HIS A 30 6.46 6.54 -1.49
CA HIS A 30 5.99 7.85 -1.10
C HIS A 30 4.50 7.97 -1.36
N ARG A 31 3.77 8.65 -0.46
CA ARG A 31 2.34 8.84 -0.58
C ARG A 31 2.06 10.26 -1.08
N LEU A 32 1.52 10.37 -2.29
CA LEU A 32 1.19 11.66 -2.92
C LEU A 32 -0.19 12.15 -2.49
N ALA A 33 -1.11 11.22 -2.26
CA ALA A 33 -2.48 11.48 -1.80
C ALA A 33 -2.96 10.32 -0.93
N PRO A 34 -4.07 10.46 -0.18
CA PRO A 34 -4.61 9.38 0.64
C PRO A 34 -4.77 8.05 -0.11
N ASP A 35 -5.13 8.10 -1.38
CA ASP A 35 -5.37 6.98 -2.28
C ASP A 35 -4.30 6.85 -3.38
N HIS A 36 -3.15 7.52 -3.26
CA HIS A 36 -2.10 7.49 -4.29
C HIS A 36 -0.70 7.26 -3.71
N LEU A 37 -0.12 6.13 -4.10
CA LEU A 37 1.28 5.77 -3.84
C LEU A 37 2.15 5.92 -5.07
N LEU A 38 3.36 6.40 -4.84
CA LEU A 38 4.47 6.42 -5.78
C LEU A 38 5.56 5.48 -5.27
N ILE A 39 5.92 4.47 -6.08
CA ILE A 39 6.91 3.46 -5.71
C ILE A 39 7.99 3.32 -6.77
N SER A 40 9.17 2.83 -6.40
CA SER A 40 10.18 2.40 -7.37
C SER A 40 10.05 0.91 -7.69
N GLY A 41 10.59 0.48 -8.84
CA GLY A 41 10.65 -0.94 -9.19
C GLY A 41 11.42 -1.80 -8.17
N ARG A 42 12.47 -1.25 -7.54
CA ARG A 42 13.18 -1.94 -6.45
C ARG A 42 12.33 -2.12 -5.20
N PHE A 43 11.53 -1.12 -4.84
CA PHE A 43 10.57 -1.25 -3.74
C PHE A 43 9.50 -2.29 -4.06
N ARG A 44 8.98 -2.29 -5.29
CA ARG A 44 8.00 -3.28 -5.76
C ARG A 44 8.53 -4.72 -5.71
N ALA A 45 9.82 -4.91 -5.99
CA ALA A 45 10.45 -6.24 -5.95
C ALA A 45 10.65 -6.78 -4.52
N ASP A 46 10.64 -5.91 -3.50
CA ASP A 46 10.67 -6.30 -2.09
C ASP A 46 9.25 -6.56 -1.57
N GLU A 47 8.80 -7.80 -1.67
CA GLU A 47 7.46 -8.20 -1.27
C GLU A 47 7.16 -7.89 0.22
N ALA A 48 8.15 -8.06 1.08
CA ALA A 48 7.99 -7.82 2.52
C ALA A 48 7.78 -6.34 2.81
N ALA A 49 8.60 -5.47 2.20
CA ALA A 49 8.46 -4.02 2.31
C ALA A 49 7.13 -3.53 1.71
N CYS A 50 6.74 -4.02 0.53
CA CYS A 50 5.46 -3.70 -0.09
C CYS A 50 4.28 -4.08 0.81
N ARG A 51 4.29 -5.30 1.36
CA ARG A 51 3.24 -5.80 2.26
C ARG A 51 3.13 -4.95 3.52
N ALA A 52 4.26 -4.58 4.12
CA ALA A 52 4.30 -3.72 5.30
C ALA A 52 3.71 -2.33 5.03
N ALA A 53 4.08 -1.70 3.92
CA ALA A 53 3.57 -0.39 3.53
C ALA A 53 2.07 -0.40 3.23
N LEU A 54 1.56 -1.44 2.54
CA LEU A 54 0.13 -1.60 2.29
C LEU A 54 -0.66 -1.84 3.58
N ARG A 55 -0.12 -2.61 4.53
CA ARG A 55 -0.75 -2.79 5.84
C ARG A 55 -0.86 -1.48 6.62
N ALA A 56 0.21 -0.68 6.65
CA ALA A 56 0.18 0.63 7.30
C ALA A 56 -0.88 1.55 6.68
N LEU A 57 -0.97 1.59 5.34
CA LEU A 57 -2.00 2.35 4.64
C LEU A 57 -3.42 1.91 4.97
N LEU A 58 -3.65 0.60 4.98
CA LEU A 58 -4.94 0.02 5.32
C LEU A 58 -5.33 0.32 6.76
N ALA A 59 -4.37 0.33 7.70
CA ALA A 59 -4.61 0.65 9.10
C ALA A 59 -4.99 2.12 9.34
N GLU A 60 -4.71 3.03 8.40
CA GLU A 60 -5.14 4.44 8.48
C GLU A 60 -6.52 4.68 7.86
N LEU A 61 -6.95 3.81 6.95
CA LEU A 61 -8.25 3.92 6.28
C LEU A 61 -9.41 3.32 7.11
N TYR A 62 -9.10 2.62 8.21
CA TYR A 62 -10.02 1.94 9.12
C TYR A 62 -9.61 2.14 10.57
#